data_AF-A0AAN8VI96-F1
#
_entry.id   AF-A0AAN8VI96-F1
#
_cell.length_a   1.000
_cell.length_b   1.000
_cell.length_c   1.000
_cell.angle_alpha   90.00
_cell.angle_beta   90.00
_cell.angle_gamma   90.00
#
_symmetry.space_group_name_H-M   'P 1'
#
loop_
_entity.id
_entity.type
_entity.pdbx_description
1 polymer ?
#
loop_
_entity_poly.entity_id
_entity_poly.type
_entity_poly.pdbx_seq_one_letter_code
_entity_poly.pdbx_strand_id
1 'polypeptide(L)'
;MDIHEKLLKFKYHFIFGAIISLTISSVFIIAPRFLTILAYFWPLLLSTALVLVAVVVFGRISPPAGDKAGEGLLDYVAGQHEQFHEFQI
;
A
#
# COMPACT_ATOMS: atom_id res chain seq x y z
N MET A 1 -35.97 2.14 -43.27
CA MET A 1 -35.79 0.84 -42.58
C MET A 1 -35.63 1.13 -41.10
N ASP A 2 -36.71 1.52 -40.43
CA ASP A 2 -36.71 2.15 -39.10
C ASP A 2 -36.75 1.14 -37.93
N ILE A 3 -36.85 -0.15 -38.25
CA ILE A 3 -36.90 -1.25 -37.28
C ILE A 3 -35.53 -1.55 -36.66
N HIS A 4 -34.44 -1.33 -37.41
CA HIS A 4 -33.08 -1.55 -36.90
C HIS A 4 -32.66 -0.54 -35.84
N GLU A 5 -33.04 0.73 -35.96
CA GLU A 5 -32.72 1.74 -34.95
C GLU A 5 -33.42 1.49 -33.61
N LYS A 6 -34.68 1.04 -33.64
CA LYS A 6 -35.41 0.65 -32.41
C LYS A 6 -34.81 -0.58 -31.73
N LEU A 7 -34.32 -1.56 -32.51
CA LEU A 7 -33.66 -2.76 -31.97
C LEU A 7 -32.31 -2.45 -31.34
N LEU A 8 -31.51 -1.55 -31.93
CA LEU A 8 -30.23 -1.14 -31.37
C LEU A 8 -30.41 -0.42 -30.02
N LYS A 9 -31.45 0.42 -29.91
CA LYS A 9 -31.79 1.11 -28.66
C LYS A 9 -32.12 0.14 -27.52
N PHE A 10 -32.84 -0.95 -27.83
CA PHE A 10 -33.16 -1.99 -26.86
C PHE A 10 -31.95 -2.85 -26.49
N LYS A 11 -31.05 -3.10 -27.44
CA LYS A 11 -29.83 -3.89 -27.23
C LYS A 11 -28.92 -3.24 -26.19
N TYR A 12 -28.79 -1.91 -26.19
CA TYR A 12 -28.02 -1.20 -25.16
C TYR A 12 -28.63 -1.29 -23.78
N HIS A 13 -29.96 -1.17 -23.65
CA HIS A 13 -30.63 -1.35 -22.35
C HIS A 13 -30.47 -2.77 -21.80
N PHE A 14 -30.54 -3.78 -22.67
CA PHE A 14 -30.31 -5.17 -22.29
C PHE A 14 -28.87 -5.42 -21.86
N ILE A 15 -27.88 -4.95 -22.63
CA ILE A 15 -26.46 -5.07 -22.29
C ILE A 15 -26.16 -4.33 -20.98
N PHE A 16 -26.69 -3.11 -20.82
CA PHE A 16 -26.51 -2.32 -19.61
C PHE A 16 -27.11 -3.01 -18.38
N GLY A 17 -28.33 -3.54 -18.52
CA GLY A 17 -28.97 -4.35 -17.46
C GLY A 17 -28.16 -5.60 -17.13
N ALA A 18 -27.62 -6.30 -18.14
CA ALA A 18 -26.77 -7.46 -17.94
C ALA A 18 -25.47 -7.11 -17.21
N ILE A 19 -24.81 -6.01 -17.58
CA ILE A 19 -23.59 -5.53 -16.92
C ILE A 19 -23.87 -5.16 -15.46
N ILE A 20 -24.96 -4.43 -15.20
CA ILE A 20 -25.36 -4.08 -13.83
C ILE A 20 -25.65 -5.34 -13.02
N SER A 21 -26.44 -6.26 -13.55
CA SER A 21 -26.76 -7.52 -12.88
C SER A 21 -25.50 -8.35 -12.59
N LEU A 22 -24.56 -8.40 -13.54
CA LEU A 22 -23.29 -9.11 -13.36
C LEU A 22 -22.42 -8.43 -12.30
N THR A 23 -22.36 -7.09 -12.31
CA THR A 23 -21.62 -6.30 -11.32
C THR A 23 -22.20 -6.51 -9.93
N ILE A 24 -23.51 -6.42 -9.78
CA ILE A 24 -24.21 -6.67 -8.51
C ILE A 24 -23.92 -8.08 -8.02
N SER A 25 -24.10 -9.09 -8.87
CA SER A 25 -23.85 -10.49 -8.51
C SER A 25 -22.39 -10.74 -8.12
N SER A 26 -21.44 -10.12 -8.85
CA SER A 26 -20.02 -10.15 -8.51
C SER A 26 -19.74 -9.54 -7.13
N VAL A 27 -20.32 -8.38 -6.82
CA VAL A 27 -20.20 -7.76 -5.50
C VAL A 27 -20.80 -8.66 -4.42
N PHE A 28 -21.99 -9.21 -4.61
CA PHE A 28 -22.63 -10.05 -3.58
C PHE A 28 -21.98 -11.43 -3.37
N ILE A 29 -21.26 -11.98 -4.36
CA ILE A 29 -20.67 -13.33 -4.27
C ILE A 29 -19.15 -13.28 -3.99
N ILE A 30 -18.45 -12.33 -4.60
CA ILE A 30 -16.99 -12.21 -4.51
C ILE A 30 -16.62 -11.22 -3.42
N ALA A 31 -17.30 -10.07 -3.31
CA ALA A 31 -16.96 -9.09 -2.29
C ALA A 31 -17.09 -9.59 -0.85
N PRO A 32 -18.09 -10.39 -0.40
CA PRO A 32 -18.10 -10.84 1.00
C PRO A 32 -16.88 -11.71 1.34
N ARG A 33 -16.42 -12.54 0.41
CA ARG A 33 -15.18 -13.32 0.60
C ARG A 33 -13.94 -12.42 0.62
N PHE A 34 -13.87 -11.47 -0.31
CA PHE A 34 -12.77 -10.50 -0.34
C PHE A 34 -12.73 -9.62 0.90
N LEU A 35 -13.88 -9.13 1.38
CA LEU A 35 -14.00 -8.34 2.60
C LEU A 35 -13.64 -9.16 3.84
N THR A 36 -13.97 -10.46 3.86
CA THR A 36 -13.54 -11.35 4.95
C THR A 36 -12.02 -11.50 4.99
N ILE A 37 -11.40 -11.69 3.82
CA ILE A 37 -9.94 -11.75 3.69
C ILE A 37 -9.31 -10.41 4.10
N LEU A 38 -9.84 -9.29 3.61
CA LEU A 38 -9.36 -7.96 3.96
C LEU A 38 -9.51 -7.67 5.46
N ALA A 39 -10.62 -8.11 6.07
CA ALA A 39 -10.84 -8.00 7.51
C ALA A 39 -9.86 -8.90 8.30
N TYR A 40 -9.55 -10.10 7.81
CA TYR A 40 -8.54 -10.98 8.40
C TYR A 40 -7.14 -10.35 8.37
N PHE A 41 -6.78 -9.70 7.26
CA PHE A 41 -5.50 -8.99 7.11
C PHE A 41 -5.53 -7.56 7.66
N TRP A 42 -6.67 -7.07 8.16
CA TRP A 42 -6.82 -5.73 8.70
C TRP A 42 -5.79 -5.40 9.79
N PRO A 43 -5.48 -6.29 10.76
CA PRO A 43 -4.48 -6.00 11.78
C PRO A 43 -3.07 -5.78 11.19
N LEU A 44 -2.71 -6.53 10.14
CA LEU A 44 -1.41 -6.40 9.46
C LEU A 44 -1.33 -5.09 8.68
N LEU A 45 -2.38 -4.76 7.94
CA LEU A 45 -2.48 -3.50 7.21
C LEU A 45 -2.45 -2.31 8.16
N LEU A 46 -3.19 -2.39 9.27
CA LEU A 46 -3.23 -1.35 10.29
C LEU A 46 -1.86 -1.15 10.95
N SER A 47 -1.17 -2.24 11.31
CA SER A 47 0.20 -2.17 11.86
C SER A 47 1.15 -1.52 10.87
N THR A 48 1.07 -1.90 9.59
CA THR A 48 1.92 -1.33 8.55
C THR A 48 1.63 0.15 8.34
N ALA A 49 0.36 0.54 8.31
CA ALA A 49 -0.05 1.93 8.21
C ALA A 49 0.45 2.76 9.41
N LEU A 50 0.33 2.24 10.63
CA LEU A 50 0.85 2.91 11.83
C LEU A 50 2.36 3.09 11.78
N VAL A 51 3.12 2.08 11.34
CA VAL A 51 4.57 2.18 11.16
C VAL A 51 4.92 3.24 10.12
N LEU A 52 4.24 3.25 8.97
CA LEU A 52 4.47 4.26 7.93
C LEU A 52 4.13 5.67 8.43
N VAL A 53 3.02 5.83 9.15
CA VAL A 53 2.66 7.10 9.79
C VAL A 53 3.75 7.54 10.76
N ALA A 54 4.24 6.63 11.61
CA ALA A 54 5.33 6.94 12.52
C ALA A 54 6.60 7.38 11.77
N VAL A 55 7.01 6.65 10.72
CA VAL A 55 8.17 7.02 9.88
C VAL A 55 8.01 8.41 9.28
N VAL A 56 6.83 8.74 8.75
CA VAL A 56 6.55 10.06 8.17
C VAL A 56 6.59 11.14 9.25
N VAL A 57 5.97 10.90 10.41
CA VAL A 57 5.96 11.86 11.54
C VAL A 57 7.37 12.10 12.06
N PHE A 58 8.15 11.04 12.31
CA PHE A 58 9.54 11.17 12.73
C PHE A 58 10.40 11.86 11.66
N GLY A 59 10.20 11.55 10.38
CA GLY A 59 10.91 12.24 9.29
C GLY A 59 10.58 13.74 9.22
N ARG A 60 9.37 14.16 9.61
CA ARG A 60 8.97 15.57 9.65
C ARG A 60 9.47 16.31 10.90
N ILE A 61 9.59 15.62 12.03
CA ILE A 61 9.99 16.22 13.32
C ILE A 61 11.52 16.12 13.51
N SER A 62 12.19 15.17 12.86
CA SER A 62 13.63 15.01 12.94
C SER A 62 14.34 16.26 12.42
N PRO A 63 15.34 16.78 13.14
CA PRO A 63 16.28 17.75 12.60
C PRO A 63 16.88 17.21 11.29
N PRO A 64 17.26 18.09 10.33
CA PRO A 64 17.99 17.67 9.16
C PRO A 64 19.22 16.89 9.62
N ALA A 65 19.33 15.65 9.15
CA ALA A 65 20.50 14.83 9.38
C ALA A 65 21.70 15.59 8.83
N GLY A 66 22.56 16.12 9.71
CA GLY A 66 23.83 16.68 9.28
C GLY A 66 24.62 15.61 8.53
N ASP A 67 25.46 16.01 7.57
CA ASP A 67 26.13 15.14 6.60
C ASP A 67 26.79 13.86 7.19
N LYS A 68 27.07 13.86 8.49
CA LYS A 68 27.70 12.77 9.24
C LYS A 68 26.76 11.78 9.94
N ALA A 69 25.45 12.00 9.93
CA ALA A 69 24.50 11.15 10.67
C ALA A 69 24.44 9.70 10.18
N GLY A 70 24.77 9.47 8.90
CA GLY A 70 24.89 8.12 8.32
C GLY A 70 26.30 7.52 8.41
N GLU A 71 27.33 8.34 8.65
CA GLU A 71 28.73 7.90 8.66
C GLU A 71 28.99 6.91 9.81
N GLY A 72 28.40 7.11 10.98
CA GLY A 72 28.56 6.18 12.12
C GLY A 72 27.96 4.77 11.87
N LEU A 73 26.92 4.66 11.04
CA LEU A 73 26.38 3.35 10.64
C LEU A 73 27.26 2.70 9.57
N LEU A 74 27.81 3.49 8.65
CA LEU A 74 28.74 3.02 7.63
C LEU A 74 30.05 2.55 8.26
N ASP A 75 30.55 3.25 9.27
CA ASP A 75 31.79 2.91 9.98
C ASP A 75 31.63 1.66 10.86
N TYR A 76 30.46 1.51 11.48
CA TYR A 76 30.07 0.31 12.22
C TYR A 76 29.96 -0.93 11.30
N VAL A 77 29.39 -0.79 10.10
CA VAL A 77 29.30 -1.88 9.10
C VAL A 77 30.64 -2.13 8.42
N ALA A 78 31.45 -1.10 8.21
CA ALA A 78 32.79 -1.20 7.64
C ALA A 78 33.80 -1.86 8.59
N GLY A 79 33.43 -2.08 9.86
CA GLY A 79 34.26 -2.78 10.83
C GLY A 79 35.42 -1.93 11.35
N GLN A 80 35.33 -0.60 11.24
CA GLN A 80 36.29 0.33 11.83
C GLN A 80 36.03 0.42 13.34
N HIS A 81 36.18 -0.69 14.05
CA HIS A 81 36.38 -0.64 15.49
C HIS A 81 37.75 0.01 15.68
N GLU A 82 37.79 1.21 16.24
CA GLU A 82 39.01 1.82 16.74
C GLU A 82 39.65 0.87 17.75
N GLN A 83 40.51 -0.01 17.25
CA GLN A 83 41.54 -0.60 18.08
C GLN A 83 42.55 0.50 18.40
N PHE A 84 42.91 0.56 19.67
CA PHE A 84 44.03 1.29 20.28
C PHE A 84 43.70 2.58 21.03
N HIS A 85 42.79 2.46 22.01
CA HIS A 85 43.23 2.74 23.38
C HIS A 85 44.38 1.78 23.74
N GLU A 86 45.47 2.31 24.30
CA GLU A 86 46.60 1.63 24.94
C GLU A 86 47.84 1.34 24.06
N PHE A 87 48.75 2.33 24.00
CA PHE A 87 50.18 2.12 24.30
C PHE A 87 50.82 3.49 24.62
N GLN A 88 50.65 3.93 25.87
CA GLN A 88 51.48 4.96 26.48
C GLN A 88 52.18 4.31 27.68
N ILE A 89 53.43 3.90 27.48
CA ILE A 89 54.44 3.75 28.53
C ILE A 89 55.62 4.64 28.10
#